data_AF-A0A383BSZ5-F1
#
_entry.id   AF-A0A383BSZ5-F1
#
_cell.length_a   1.000
_cell.length_b   1.000
_cell.length_c   1.000
_cell.angle_alpha   90.00
_cell.angle_beta   90.00
_cell.angle_gamma   90.00
#
_symmetry.space_group_name_H-M   'P 1'
#
loop_
_entity.id
_entity.type
_entity.pdbx_description
1 polymer ?
#
loop_
_entity_poly.entity_id
_entity_poly.type
_entity_poly.pdbx_seq_one_letter_code
_entity_poly.pdbx_strand_id
1 'polypeptide(L)'
;MSQLTLSSIDSSLVEEISSKRNEPDWLKEYRKNSLSIYRDLPVEVSPLYNKYTDARRMNPEQVSLSTSSDSSVPDFLAKRLDEIKNEISIVQIGSNIYSINVNDELKSKGLVISSLDDALQSHSELIQKTLEDSNSKEDK
;
A
#
# COMPACT_ATOMS: atom_id res chain seq x y z
N MET A 1 16.95 6.49 9.22
CA MET A 1 15.82 5.94 8.44
C MET A 1 16.40 4.99 7.42
N SER A 2 15.96 3.73 7.40
CA SER A 2 16.38 2.80 6.34
C SER A 2 15.68 3.22 5.04
N GLN A 3 16.44 3.29 3.95
CA GLN A 3 15.96 3.70 2.64
C GLN A 3 16.33 2.61 1.63
N LEU A 4 15.43 2.38 0.70
CA LEU A 4 15.56 1.42 -0.39
C LEU A 4 15.43 2.17 -1.71
N THR A 5 16.30 1.94 -2.68
CA THR A 5 16.12 2.52 -4.02
C THR A 5 15.07 1.72 -4.79
N LEU A 6 14.28 2.38 -5.65
CA LEU A 6 13.31 1.70 -6.50
C LEU A 6 13.97 0.62 -7.38
N SER A 7 15.21 0.87 -7.84
CA SER A 7 16.02 -0.10 -8.59
C SER A 7 16.33 -1.40 -7.83
N SER A 8 16.32 -1.36 -6.49
CA SER A 8 16.66 -2.50 -5.63
C SER A 8 15.46 -3.36 -5.22
N ILE A 9 14.24 -3.03 -5.65
CA ILE A 9 13.06 -3.86 -5.38
C ILE A 9 13.15 -5.16 -6.17
N ASP A 10 13.23 -6.27 -5.45
CA ASP A 10 13.21 -7.61 -5.99
C ASP A 10 12.46 -8.63 -5.11
N SER A 11 12.50 -9.90 -5.50
CA SER A 11 11.84 -10.98 -4.77
C SER A 11 12.42 -11.19 -3.37
N SER A 12 13.68 -10.84 -3.12
CA SER A 12 14.29 -10.99 -1.79
C SER A 12 13.69 -9.99 -0.80
N LEU A 13 13.35 -8.79 -1.26
CA LEU A 13 12.62 -7.82 -0.44
C LEU A 13 11.21 -8.32 -0.09
N VAL A 14 10.53 -8.99 -1.03
CA VAL A 14 9.21 -9.59 -0.77
C VAL A 14 9.31 -10.65 0.32
N GLU A 15 10.33 -11.49 0.26
CA GLU A 15 10.62 -12.50 1.30
C GLU A 15 10.89 -11.85 2.67
N GLU A 16 11.70 -10.79 2.70
CA GLU A 16 12.01 -10.04 3.92
C GLU A 16 10.74 -9.46 4.56
N ILE A 17 9.91 -8.76 3.77
CA ILE A 17 8.68 -8.13 4.25
C ILE A 17 7.70 -9.19 4.77
N SER A 18 7.48 -10.26 4.00
CA SER A 18 6.57 -11.34 4.35
C SER A 18 7.01 -12.03 5.65
N SER A 19 8.30 -12.34 5.78
CA SER A 19 8.87 -12.94 6.99
C SER A 19 8.75 -12.02 8.21
N LYS A 20 9.07 -10.73 8.04
CA LYS A 20 9.00 -9.73 9.12
C LYS A 20 7.59 -9.54 9.66
N ARG A 21 6.59 -9.59 8.78
CA ARG A 21 5.17 -9.42 9.13
C ARG A 21 4.45 -10.73 9.45
N ASN A 22 5.13 -11.87 9.35
CA ASN A 22 4.53 -13.19 9.49
C ASN A 22 3.30 -13.35 8.59
N GLU A 23 3.43 -12.90 7.33
CA GLU A 23 2.37 -13.00 6.33
C GLU A 23 2.13 -14.48 5.94
N PRO A 24 0.88 -14.85 5.60
CA PRO A 24 0.60 -16.19 5.11
C PRO A 24 1.29 -16.45 3.75
N ASP A 25 1.65 -17.70 3.48
CA ASP A 25 2.40 -18.08 2.27
C ASP A 25 1.68 -17.68 0.97
N TRP A 26 0.36 -17.76 0.93
CA TRP A 26 -0.41 -17.36 -0.25
C TRP A 26 -0.21 -15.88 -0.61
N LEU A 27 -0.08 -14.99 0.39
CA LEU A 27 0.10 -13.55 0.16
C LEU A 27 1.52 -13.26 -0.36
N LYS A 28 2.51 -13.97 0.19
CA LYS A 28 3.89 -13.91 -0.30
C LYS A 28 3.98 -14.29 -1.78
N GLU A 29 3.36 -15.41 -2.16
CA GLU A 29 3.35 -15.87 -3.55
C GLU A 29 2.57 -14.90 -4.45
N TYR A 30 1.45 -14.36 -3.98
CA TYR A 30 0.71 -13.31 -4.69
C TYR A 30 1.57 -12.07 -4.96
N ARG A 31 2.33 -11.59 -3.96
CA ARG A 31 3.25 -10.45 -4.10
C ARG A 31 4.37 -10.73 -5.10
N LYS A 32 4.98 -11.92 -5.06
CA LYS A 32 6.02 -12.33 -6.02
C LYS A 32 5.49 -12.37 -7.44
N ASN A 33 4.32 -12.98 -7.64
CA ASN A 33 3.67 -13.03 -8.95
C ASN A 33 3.35 -11.62 -9.46
N SER A 34 2.79 -10.76 -8.61
CA SER A 34 2.50 -9.37 -8.95
C SER A 34 3.75 -8.59 -9.35
N LEU A 35 4.87 -8.78 -8.62
CA LEU A 35 6.15 -8.16 -8.96
C LEU A 35 6.72 -8.68 -10.28
N SER A 36 6.58 -9.97 -10.56
CA SER A 36 6.97 -10.56 -11.85
C SER A 36 6.18 -9.94 -13.00
N ILE A 37 4.85 -9.89 -12.88
CA ILE A 37 3.98 -9.27 -13.88
C ILE A 37 4.38 -7.82 -14.10
N TYR A 38 4.58 -7.04 -13.02
CA TYR A 38 5.02 -5.65 -13.12
C TYR A 38 6.33 -5.49 -13.89
N ARG A 39 7.31 -6.38 -13.68
CA ARG A 39 8.59 -6.35 -14.41
C ARG A 39 8.46 -6.70 -15.88
N ASP A 40 7.47 -7.51 -16.23
CA ASP A 40 7.19 -7.90 -17.62
C ASP A 40 6.35 -6.83 -18.37
N LEU A 41 5.73 -5.88 -17.67
CA LEU A 41 4.97 -4.81 -18.30
C LEU A 41 5.89 -3.87 -19.09
N PRO A 42 5.55 -3.54 -20.34
CA PRO A 42 6.30 -2.55 -21.11
C PRO A 42 6.10 -1.16 -20.50
N VAL A 43 7.11 -0.29 -20.68
CA VAL A 43 6.96 1.13 -20.35
C VAL A 43 5.86 1.73 -21.24
N GLU A 44 4.93 2.46 -20.63
CA GLU A 44 3.87 3.16 -21.35
C GLU A 44 4.45 4.26 -22.26
N VAL A 45 4.19 4.16 -23.56
CA VAL A 45 4.72 5.04 -24.62
C VAL A 45 3.63 5.78 -25.41
N SER A 46 2.36 5.46 -25.17
CA SER A 46 1.21 6.06 -25.83
C SER A 46 1.10 7.55 -25.51
N PRO A 47 1.04 8.42 -26.54
CA PRO A 47 0.72 9.84 -26.41
C PRO A 47 -0.56 10.14 -25.60
N LEU A 48 -1.49 9.18 -25.55
CA LEU A 48 -2.74 9.31 -24.80
C LEU A 48 -2.49 9.35 -23.29
N TYR A 49 -1.53 8.56 -22.81
CA TYR A 49 -1.26 8.37 -21.37
C TYR A 49 -0.01 9.13 -20.89
N ASN A 50 0.85 9.60 -21.81
CA ASN A 50 2.11 10.32 -21.48
C ASN A 50 2.12 11.81 -21.88
N LYS A 51 0.94 12.40 -22.15
CA LYS A 51 0.80 13.79 -22.63
C LYS A 51 1.50 14.84 -21.75
N TYR A 52 1.51 14.64 -20.43
CA TYR A 52 2.07 15.58 -19.45
C TYR A 52 3.19 14.97 -18.60
N THR A 53 3.50 13.70 -18.79
CA THR A 53 4.45 12.92 -17.98
C THR A 53 5.25 12.01 -18.89
N ASP A 54 6.59 11.99 -18.74
CA ASP A 54 7.44 11.06 -19.47
C ASP A 54 8.06 10.05 -18.50
N ALA A 55 7.44 8.87 -18.40
CA ALA A 55 7.89 7.79 -17.53
C ALA A 55 9.33 7.35 -17.83
N ARG A 56 9.82 7.54 -19.06
CA ARG A 56 11.20 7.17 -19.46
C ARG A 56 12.26 8.05 -18.81
N ARG A 57 11.88 9.21 -18.26
CA ARG A 57 12.79 10.12 -17.57
C ARG A 57 12.99 9.74 -16.10
N MET A 58 12.20 8.80 -15.56
CA MET A 58 12.40 8.30 -14.21
C MET A 58 13.70 7.49 -14.16
N ASN A 59 14.61 7.87 -13.25
CA ASN A 59 15.77 7.05 -12.89
C ASN A 59 15.46 6.27 -11.59
N PRO A 60 15.25 4.94 -11.65
CA PRO A 60 14.94 4.14 -10.46
C PRO A 60 16.00 4.18 -9.35
N GLU A 61 17.26 4.49 -9.68
CA GLU A 61 18.34 4.60 -8.69
C GLU A 61 18.25 5.88 -7.84
N GLN A 62 17.54 6.90 -8.34
CA GLN A 62 17.37 8.20 -7.66
C GLN A 62 16.04 8.28 -6.89
N VAL A 63 15.21 7.25 -6.96
CA VAL A 63 13.95 7.18 -6.23
C VAL A 63 14.17 6.37 -4.96
N SER A 64 14.18 7.03 -3.81
CA SER A 64 14.30 6.39 -2.50
C SER A 64 12.93 6.19 -1.84
N LEU A 65 12.73 4.99 -1.32
CA LEU A 65 11.55 4.57 -0.58
C LEU A 65 11.95 4.36 0.88
N SER A 66 11.17 4.94 1.80
CA SER A 66 11.35 4.71 3.22
C SER A 66 10.80 3.32 3.58
N THR A 67 11.62 2.48 4.19
CA THR A 67 11.20 1.14 4.67
C THR A 67 10.74 1.15 6.12
N SER A 68 10.81 2.32 6.76
CA SER A 68 10.28 2.60 8.09
C SER A 68 9.45 3.87 8.04
N SER A 69 8.23 3.84 8.56
CA SER A 69 7.47 5.07 8.84
C SER A 69 7.59 5.43 10.30
N ASP A 70 8.05 6.65 10.57
CA ASP A 70 7.87 7.27 11.87
C ASP A 70 6.38 7.59 12.03
N SER A 71 5.78 7.25 13.16
CA SER A 71 4.36 7.54 13.43
C SER A 71 4.12 8.99 13.85
N SER A 72 5.17 9.80 13.87
CA SER A 72 5.11 11.20 14.22
C SER A 72 4.30 11.98 13.19
N VAL A 73 3.40 12.84 13.69
CA VAL A 73 2.64 13.77 12.86
C VAL A 73 3.53 14.97 12.58
N PRO A 74 3.79 15.32 11.31
CA PRO A 74 4.46 16.57 11.00
C PRO A 74 3.67 17.78 11.52
N ASP A 75 4.33 18.69 12.24
CA ASP A 75 3.69 19.85 12.89
C ASP A 75 2.83 20.69 11.93
N PHE A 76 3.25 20.82 10.66
CA PHE A 76 2.52 21.59 9.66
C PHE A 76 1.14 20.99 9.31
N LEU A 77 0.91 19.71 9.62
CA LEU A 77 -0.37 19.04 9.40
C LEU A 77 -1.36 19.24 10.57
N ALA A 78 -0.92 19.71 11.74
CA ALA A 78 -1.76 19.82 12.92
C ALA A 78 -3.06 20.59 12.68
N LYS A 79 -2.98 21.72 11.97
CA LYS A 79 -4.16 22.51 11.60
C LYS A 79 -5.14 21.73 10.71
N ARG A 80 -4.63 21.00 9.71
CA ARG A 80 -5.46 20.23 8.78
C ARG A 80 -6.11 19.03 9.48
N LEU A 81 -5.39 18.40 10.42
CA LEU A 81 -5.95 17.32 11.23
C LEU A 81 -7.07 17.82 12.15
N ASP A 82 -6.91 19.02 12.71
CA ASP A 82 -7.95 19.64 13.53
C ASP A 82 -9.22 19.98 12.73
N GLU A 83 -9.06 20.45 11.49
CA GLU A 83 -10.17 20.74 10.56
C GLU A 83 -11.03 19.51 10.25
N ILE A 84 -10.43 18.31 10.18
CA ILE A 84 -11.12 17.07 9.78
C ILE A 84 -11.48 16.14 10.95
N LYS A 85 -11.09 16.48 12.19
CA LYS A 85 -11.22 15.56 13.34
C LYS A 85 -12.65 15.11 13.65
N ASN A 86 -13.64 15.91 13.26
CA ASN A 86 -15.06 15.63 13.49
C ASN A 86 -15.76 15.06 12.24
N GLU A 87 -15.07 15.02 11.09
CA GLU A 87 -15.60 14.49 9.84
C GLU A 87 -15.32 13.00 9.71
N ILE A 88 -16.21 12.28 9.02
CA ILE A 88 -15.99 10.86 8.72
C ILE A 88 -14.70 10.72 7.92
N SER A 89 -13.66 10.12 8.51
CA SER A 89 -12.32 10.11 7.94
C SER A 89 -11.48 8.93 8.43
N ILE A 90 -10.54 8.53 7.59
CA ILE A 90 -9.42 7.65 7.95
C ILE A 90 -8.16 8.41 7.57
N VAL A 91 -7.29 8.66 8.54
CA VAL A 91 -6.03 9.36 8.31
C VAL A 91 -4.89 8.35 8.41
N GLN A 92 -4.08 8.28 7.36
CA GLN A 92 -2.88 7.46 7.31
C GLN A 92 -1.63 8.35 7.20
N ILE A 93 -0.64 8.09 8.05
CA ILE A 93 0.66 8.76 8.02
C ILE A 93 1.72 7.69 7.79
N GLY A 94 2.40 7.77 6.65
CA GLY A 94 3.28 6.71 6.18
C GLY A 94 2.50 5.40 5.96
N SER A 95 2.93 4.32 6.61
CA SER A 95 2.24 3.02 6.53
C SER A 95 1.28 2.77 7.70
N ASN A 96 1.07 3.75 8.58
CA ASN A 96 0.31 3.58 9.81
C ASN A 96 -1.00 4.36 9.77
N ILE A 97 -2.08 3.76 10.29
CA ILE A 97 -3.33 4.46 10.52
C ILE A 97 -3.14 5.36 11.76
N TYR A 98 -3.28 6.66 11.58
CA TYR A 98 -3.16 7.67 12.63
C TYR A 98 -4.48 7.88 13.37
N SER A 99 -5.59 7.97 12.63
CA SER A 99 -6.93 8.11 13.22
C SER A 99 -8.00 7.50 12.33
N ILE A 100 -9.06 7.02 12.99
CA ILE A 100 -10.27 6.52 12.36
C ILE A 100 -11.43 7.26 13.02
N ASN A 101 -12.09 8.16 12.29
CA ASN A 101 -13.31 8.80 12.72
C ASN A 101 -14.48 8.27 11.88
N VAL A 102 -15.21 7.30 12.41
CA VAL A 102 -16.45 6.77 11.83
C VAL A 102 -17.45 6.53 12.94
N ASN A 103 -18.73 6.77 12.65
CA ASN A 103 -19.83 6.57 13.59
C ASN A 103 -19.91 5.11 14.04
N ASP A 104 -20.07 4.90 15.35
CA ASP A 104 -20.21 3.57 15.96
C ASP A 104 -21.44 2.80 15.46
N GLU A 105 -22.48 3.50 14.97
CA GLU A 105 -23.62 2.87 14.30
C GLU A 105 -23.20 2.09 13.04
N LEU A 106 -22.21 2.57 12.28
CA LEU A 106 -21.71 1.86 11.11
C LEU A 106 -20.89 0.63 11.53
N LYS A 107 -20.10 0.76 12.60
CA LYS A 107 -19.33 -0.37 13.15
C LYS A 107 -20.26 -1.48 13.65
N SER A 108 -21.36 -1.13 14.33
CA SER A 108 -22.33 -2.10 14.82
C SER A 108 -23.10 -2.81 13.69
N LYS A 109 -23.19 -2.19 12.50
CA LYS A 109 -23.73 -2.80 11.28
C LYS A 109 -22.74 -3.70 10.52
N GLY A 110 -21.52 -3.87 11.05
CA GLY A 110 -20.51 -4.77 10.48
C GLY A 110 -19.41 -4.09 9.67
N LEU A 111 -19.31 -2.75 9.68
CA LEU A 111 -18.16 -2.07 9.08
C LEU A 111 -16.89 -2.35 9.89
N VAL A 112 -15.90 -2.97 9.25
CA VAL A 112 -14.57 -3.20 9.82
C VAL A 112 -13.56 -2.30 9.11
N ILE A 113 -12.81 -1.52 9.88
CA ILE A 113 -11.67 -0.72 9.40
C ILE A 113 -10.48 -1.12 10.24
N SER A 114 -9.44 -1.66 9.61
CA SER A 114 -8.21 -2.09 10.27
C SER A 114 -7.02 -1.96 9.32
N SER A 115 -5.81 -2.10 9.85
CA SER A 115 -4.63 -2.25 8.99
C SER A 115 -4.72 -3.58 8.23
N LEU A 116 -3.96 -3.71 7.12
CA LEU A 116 -3.85 -4.97 6.40
C LEU A 116 -3.24 -6.07 7.29
N ASP A 117 -2.25 -5.72 8.11
CA ASP A 117 -1.58 -6.67 9.01
C ASP A 117 -2.59 -7.24 10.04
N ASP A 118 -3.42 -6.41 10.65
CA ASP A 118 -4.48 -6.85 11.59
C ASP A 118 -5.60 -7.62 10.86
N ALA A 119 -5.95 -7.18 9.64
CA ALA A 119 -6.98 -7.80 8.83
C ALA A 119 -6.54 -9.21 8.39
N LEU A 120 -5.27 -9.43 8.09
CA LEU A 120 -4.74 -10.75 7.73
C LEU A 120 -4.81 -11.75 8.87
N GLN A 121 -4.73 -11.28 10.13
CA GLN A 121 -4.86 -12.15 11.31
C GLN A 121 -6.33 -12.50 11.59
N SER A 122 -7.24 -11.57 11.36
CA SER A 122 -8.65 -11.69 11.78
C SER A 122 -9.60 -12.10 10.65
N HIS A 123 -9.25 -11.82 9.39
CA HIS A 123 -10.10 -11.96 8.21
C HIS A 123 -9.32 -12.49 6.98
N SER A 124 -8.27 -13.30 7.20
CA SER A 124 -7.36 -13.78 6.14
C SER A 124 -8.07 -14.36 4.91
N GLU A 125 -9.05 -15.24 5.12
CA GLU A 125 -9.79 -15.92 4.04
C GLU A 125 -10.55 -14.93 3.14
N LEU A 126 -11.15 -13.89 3.74
CA LEU A 126 -11.87 -12.87 2.99
C LEU A 126 -10.92 -12.05 2.11
N ILE A 127 -9.75 -11.71 2.65
CA ILE A 127 -8.72 -10.96 1.91
C ILE A 127 -8.15 -11.81 0.79
N GLN A 128 -7.83 -13.07 1.07
CA GLN A 128 -7.32 -14.00 0.07
C GLN A 128 -8.29 -14.11 -1.10
N LYS A 129 -9.57 -14.40 -0.82
CA LYS A 129 -10.60 -14.49 -1.85
C LYS A 129 -10.71 -13.21 -2.68
N THR A 130 -10.67 -12.06 -2.02
CA THR A 130 -10.74 -10.75 -2.70
C THR A 130 -9.55 -10.52 -3.64
N LEU A 131 -8.35 -10.92 -3.23
CA LEU A 131 -7.15 -10.81 -4.05
C LEU A 131 -7.12 -11.85 -5.18
N GLU A 132 -7.62 -13.06 -4.97
CA GLU A 132 -7.78 -14.09 -6.01
C GLU A 132 -8.83 -13.69 -7.06
N ASP A 133 -9.90 -13.02 -6.64
CA ASP A 133 -10.91 -12.43 -7.53
C ASP A 133 -10.39 -11.20 -8.31
N SER A 134 -9.22 -10.68 -7.92
CA SER A 134 -8.50 -9.63 -8.64
C SER A 134 -7.51 -10.25 -9.62
N ASN A 135 -7.78 -10.10 -10.92
CA ASN A 135 -6.87 -10.59 -11.95
C ASN A 135 -5.78 -9.53 -12.21
N SER A 136 -4.54 -9.78 -11.75
CA SER A 136 -3.41 -8.87 -11.96
C SER A 136 -3.01 -8.68 -13.44
N LYS A 137 -3.63 -9.41 -14.37
CA LYS A 137 -3.44 -9.28 -15.82
C LYS A 137 -4.54 -8.45 -16.51
N GLU A 138 -5.60 -8.09 -15.79
CA GLU A 138 -6.70 -7.30 -16.31
C GLU A 138 -6.65 -5.89 -15.74
N ASP A 139 -6.76 -4.91 -16.62
CA ASP A 139 -7.07 -3.53 -16.25
C ASP A 139 -8.60 -3.48 -16.06
N LYS A 140 -9.07 -3.36 -14.80
CA LYS A 140 -10.50 -3.29 -14.47
C LYS A 140 -11.01 -1.84 -14.49
#